data_AF-A0A0G1T619-F1
#
_entry.id   AF-A0A0G1T619-F1
#
_cell.length_a   1.000
_cell.length_b   1.000
_cell.length_c   1.000
_cell.angle_alpha   90.00
_cell.angle_beta   90.00
_cell.angle_gamma   90.00
#
_symmetry.space_group_name_H-M   'P 1'
#
loop_
_entity.id
_entity.type
_entity.pdbx_description
1 polymer ?
#
loop_
_entity_poly.entity_id
_entity_poly.type
_entity_poly.pdbx_seq_one_letter_code
_entity_poly.pdbx_strand_id
1 'polypeptide(L)'
;MKKANLLLSALISLALMAPSSLVFAQKEVDLGVESSGLLPSNPFYFLKEFGRGVRKFFVGNLVRKAELELGILNEKAAELKKLQEITPDNISALSRAVANYQSAVEQYKIRLESLAGQSMNPNLDRLLTQIVERSLKHQQLFNALRIQFSSEPKFLENLDNAENALVEMLSVIVQRLDTPEKFHGRFESAIGEQKDVFKELKAAELADRLEEKLSGAAGSGVAALKEDLLVTFSGRLEGLQLSNVIDTEALEEVLGDRLRVLKLLDEVRELVVNPELKSELNILRQRLLEKVEETNGIGAPEAAQSISAARELLAEVEGKIAESQIAVSSAIRQLVERAKFNLSQAEVFYDEENYGSAFGQATAASAAAKNAWLQLASTAVTRAHDLDSLKQKYDQLIVVANDAGLVAENSPELFKLLNEAEKKIVSVARLIESKARPEAIANAIRNVKMLLATIEQYIATANAVRGNP
;
A
#
# COMPACT_ATOMS: atom_id res chain seq x y z
N MET A 1 -0.88 57.58 -52.22
CA MET A 1 -2.23 57.10 -52.58
C MET A 1 -2.30 55.60 -52.33
N LYS A 2 -3.27 55.15 -51.49
CA LYS A 2 -3.97 53.83 -51.39
C LYS A 2 -3.10 52.54 -51.33
N LYS A 3 -3.05 51.81 -50.18
CA LYS A 3 -3.96 50.71 -49.71
C LYS A 3 -3.99 49.49 -50.68
N ALA A 4 -3.92 48.20 -50.32
CA ALA A 4 -3.91 47.46 -49.05
C ALA A 4 -3.55 45.96 -49.28
N ASN A 5 -3.07 45.30 -48.21
CA ASN A 5 -3.24 43.90 -47.72
C ASN A 5 -3.13 42.64 -48.63
N LEU A 6 -2.22 41.72 -48.25
CA LEU A 6 -2.40 40.28 -47.90
C LEU A 6 -0.99 39.73 -47.53
N LEU A 7 -0.60 39.40 -46.30
CA LEU A 7 -0.87 38.23 -45.43
C LEU A 7 -0.60 36.83 -46.01
N LEU A 8 0.12 36.02 -45.19
CA LEU A 8 0.47 34.58 -45.27
C LEU A 8 1.58 34.20 -46.27
N SER A 9 2.61 33.40 -45.96
CA SER A 9 2.78 32.41 -44.89
C SER A 9 4.27 32.07 -44.68
N ALA A 10 4.79 32.29 -43.48
CA ALA A 10 6.00 31.62 -42.98
C ALA A 10 5.65 31.05 -41.60
N LEU A 11 4.97 29.90 -41.60
CA LEU A 11 4.79 29.05 -40.44
C LEU A 11 6.12 28.31 -40.23
N ILE A 12 7.05 28.95 -39.52
CA ILE A 12 8.07 28.21 -38.79
C ILE A 12 7.40 27.83 -37.47
N SER A 13 6.94 26.58 -37.44
CA SER A 13 6.47 25.86 -36.27
C SER A 13 7.51 25.91 -35.17
N LEU A 14 7.43 26.95 -34.35
CA LEU A 14 8.00 26.98 -33.01
C LEU A 14 7.08 26.10 -32.14
N ALA A 15 7.24 24.79 -32.28
CA ALA A 15 6.74 23.86 -31.29
C ALA A 15 7.48 24.20 -29.99
N LEU A 16 6.81 24.92 -29.09
CA LEU A 16 7.18 24.91 -27.68
C LEU A 16 7.20 23.42 -27.27
N MET A 17 8.39 22.85 -27.18
CA MET A 17 8.60 21.69 -26.33
C MET A 17 8.40 22.19 -24.90
N ALA A 18 7.14 22.21 -24.46
CA ALA A 18 6.84 22.21 -23.06
C ALA A 18 7.51 20.94 -22.49
N PRO A 19 8.36 21.05 -21.46
CA PRO A 19 8.85 19.87 -20.77
C PRO A 19 7.64 19.10 -20.25
N SER A 20 7.41 17.91 -20.79
CA SER A 20 6.32 17.00 -20.42
C SER A 20 6.50 16.35 -19.03
N SER A 21 7.46 16.83 -18.23
CA SER A 21 7.79 16.34 -16.89
C SER A 21 7.10 17.09 -15.74
N LEU A 22 6.09 17.91 -16.01
CA LEU A 22 5.29 18.58 -14.96
C LEU A 22 3.84 18.08 -14.84
N VAL A 23 3.48 16.99 -15.54
CA VAL A 23 2.07 16.52 -15.61
C VAL A 23 1.71 15.47 -14.54
N PHE A 24 2.69 14.96 -13.76
CA PHE A 24 2.40 14.10 -12.59
C PHE A 24 2.27 14.87 -11.26
N ALA A 25 2.41 16.19 -11.28
CA ALA A 25 2.24 17.01 -10.09
C ALA A 25 0.76 17.09 -9.66
N GLN A 26 0.46 16.44 -8.54
CA GLN A 26 -0.78 16.53 -7.74
C GLN A 26 -2.03 15.86 -8.34
N LYS A 27 -2.08 14.52 -8.26
CA LYS A 27 -3.38 13.83 -8.13
C LYS A 27 -4.01 14.31 -6.82
N GLU A 28 -5.06 15.13 -6.91
CA GLU A 28 -5.71 15.74 -5.77
C GLU A 28 -6.24 14.67 -4.81
N VAL A 29 -5.65 14.55 -3.62
CA VAL A 29 -6.15 13.63 -2.59
C VAL A 29 -7.50 14.16 -2.11
N ASP A 30 -8.59 13.48 -2.47
CA ASP A 30 -9.94 13.81 -2.01
C ASP A 30 -10.15 13.32 -0.57
N LEU A 31 -10.21 14.26 0.37
CA LEU A 31 -10.39 13.98 1.80
C LEU A 31 -11.87 13.92 2.21
N GLY A 32 -12.81 14.07 1.27
CA GLY A 32 -14.26 14.00 1.51
C GLY A 32 -14.82 15.23 2.23
N VAL A 33 -14.22 16.40 1.99
CA VAL A 33 -14.63 17.67 2.60
C VAL A 33 -14.71 18.72 1.49
N GLU A 34 -15.89 19.33 1.31
CA GLU A 34 -16.14 20.30 0.23
C GLU A 34 -15.36 21.62 0.42
N SER A 35 -15.11 22.04 1.66
CA SER A 35 -14.21 23.17 1.94
C SER A 35 -13.61 23.09 3.35
N SER A 36 -12.33 23.42 3.48
CA SER A 36 -11.63 23.41 4.76
C SER A 36 -12.05 24.55 5.69
N GLY A 37 -12.70 25.62 5.20
CA GLY A 37 -13.12 26.77 6.01
C GLY A 37 -11.95 27.48 6.72
N LEU A 38 -12.15 27.93 7.97
CA LEU A 38 -11.10 28.56 8.79
C LEU A 38 -9.93 27.59 9.04
N LEU A 39 -8.71 28.08 8.82
CA LEU A 39 -7.47 27.31 8.97
C LEU A 39 -6.80 27.54 10.34
N PRO A 40 -5.98 26.58 10.84
CA PRO A 40 -5.25 26.70 12.11
C PRO A 40 -4.33 27.91 12.24
N SER A 41 -3.92 28.52 11.13
CA SER A 41 -3.11 29.74 11.11
C SER A 41 -3.92 31.01 11.43
N ASN A 42 -5.26 30.94 11.39
CA ASN A 42 -6.13 32.07 11.63
C ASN A 42 -6.36 32.31 13.14
N PRO A 43 -6.26 33.56 13.65
CA PRO A 43 -6.49 33.87 15.07
C PRO A 43 -7.86 33.45 15.61
N PHE A 44 -8.90 33.37 14.76
CA PHE A 44 -10.26 32.98 15.13
C PHE A 44 -10.51 31.47 15.00
N TYR A 45 -9.49 30.65 14.77
CA TYR A 45 -9.63 29.20 14.64
C TYR A 45 -10.28 28.55 15.88
N PHE A 46 -10.09 29.13 17.07
CA PHE A 46 -10.74 28.65 18.30
C PHE A 46 -12.28 28.62 18.21
N LEU A 47 -12.90 29.50 17.40
CA LEU A 47 -14.35 29.48 17.18
C LEU A 47 -14.80 28.21 16.44
N LYS A 48 -13.97 27.73 15.52
CA LYS A 48 -14.21 26.48 14.80
C LYS A 48 -14.12 25.28 15.74
N GLU A 49 -13.10 25.24 16.59
CA GLU A 49 -12.94 24.20 17.61
C GLU A 49 -14.11 24.21 18.61
N PHE A 50 -14.54 25.40 19.04
CA PHE A 50 -15.71 25.55 19.90
C PHE A 50 -16.98 25.01 19.23
N GLY A 51 -17.23 25.40 17.97
CA GLY A 51 -18.36 24.89 17.19
C GLY A 51 -18.35 23.36 17.03
N ARG A 52 -17.17 22.76 16.81
CA ARG A 52 -16.99 21.29 16.81
C ARG A 52 -17.36 20.68 18.16
N GLY A 53 -16.95 21.30 19.26
CA GLY A 53 -17.33 20.90 20.62
C GLY A 53 -18.85 20.90 20.85
N VAL A 54 -19.52 21.99 20.47
CA VAL A 54 -20.98 22.12 20.57
C VAL A 54 -21.69 21.06 19.74
N ARG A 55 -21.29 20.85 18.46
CA ARG A 55 -21.85 19.79 17.61
C ARG A 55 -21.73 18.41 18.27
N LYS A 56 -20.56 18.09 18.85
CA LYS A 56 -20.33 16.81 19.55
C LYS A 56 -21.19 16.61 20.79
N PHE A 57 -21.57 17.67 21.50
CA PHE A 57 -22.38 17.59 22.70
C PHE A 57 -23.81 17.12 22.41
N PHE A 58 -24.40 17.57 21.29
CA PHE A 58 -25.78 17.25 20.92
C PHE A 58 -25.96 15.90 20.22
N VAL A 59 -24.87 15.17 19.92
CA VAL A 59 -24.95 13.82 19.33
C VAL A 59 -24.99 12.76 20.44
N GLY A 60 -26.18 12.23 20.72
CA GLY A 60 -26.41 11.26 21.80
C GLY A 60 -26.11 9.78 21.46
N ASN A 61 -26.05 9.40 20.18
CA ASN A 61 -25.76 8.02 19.76
C ASN A 61 -24.26 7.81 19.56
N LEU A 62 -23.68 6.75 20.14
CA LEU A 62 -22.24 6.49 20.11
C LEU A 62 -21.66 6.31 18.70
N VAL A 63 -22.35 5.57 17.82
CA VAL A 63 -21.91 5.38 16.43
C VAL A 63 -22.01 6.69 15.64
N ARG A 64 -23.12 7.43 15.76
CA ARG A 64 -23.24 8.75 15.12
C ARG A 64 -22.21 9.76 15.63
N LYS A 65 -21.83 9.64 16.90
CA LYS A 65 -20.79 10.48 17.49
C LYS A 65 -19.42 10.13 16.92
N ALA A 66 -19.15 8.84 16.70
CA ALA A 66 -17.95 8.40 16.00
C ALA A 66 -17.96 8.80 14.52
N GLU A 67 -19.11 8.75 13.82
CA GLU A 67 -19.24 9.30 12.45
C GLU A 67 -18.91 10.80 12.42
N LEU A 68 -19.42 11.58 13.39
CA LEU A 68 -19.11 13.01 13.50
C LEU A 68 -17.62 13.26 13.78
N GLU A 69 -17.00 12.48 14.67
CA GLU A 69 -15.57 12.61 14.98
C GLU A 69 -14.67 12.21 13.81
N LEU A 70 -15.06 11.21 13.00
CA LEU A 70 -14.41 10.91 11.72
C LEU A 70 -14.50 12.09 10.74
N GLY A 71 -15.67 12.74 10.66
CA GLY A 71 -15.85 13.95 9.86
C GLY A 71 -14.90 15.09 10.30
N ILE A 72 -14.75 15.30 11.61
CA ILE A 72 -13.80 16.28 12.15
C ILE A 72 -12.36 15.89 11.78
N LEU A 73 -12.01 14.60 11.87
CA LEU A 73 -10.68 14.12 11.50
C LEU A 73 -10.37 14.41 10.02
N ASN A 74 -11.33 14.16 9.12
CA ASN A 74 -11.20 14.48 7.70
C ASN A 74 -11.05 16.01 7.48
N GLU A 75 -11.81 16.83 8.22
CA GLU A 75 -11.66 18.30 8.17
C GLU A 75 -10.24 18.73 8.60
N LYS A 76 -9.63 18.08 9.60
CA LYS A 76 -8.24 18.38 10.04
C LYS A 76 -7.21 17.99 8.99
N ALA A 77 -7.37 16.84 8.34
CA ALA A 77 -6.54 16.46 7.20
C ALA A 77 -6.66 17.49 6.06
N ALA A 78 -7.88 17.95 5.77
CA ALA A 78 -8.12 18.95 4.73
C ALA A 78 -7.53 20.32 5.07
N GLU A 79 -7.55 20.72 6.35
CA GLU A 79 -6.86 21.92 6.82
C GLU A 79 -5.33 21.82 6.64
N LEU A 80 -4.74 20.66 6.96
CA LEU A 80 -3.32 20.40 6.76
C LEU A 80 -2.94 20.46 5.28
N LYS A 81 -3.68 19.75 4.42
CA LYS A 81 -3.51 19.83 2.96
C LYS A 81 -3.64 21.28 2.47
N LYS A 82 -4.66 22.01 2.93
CA LYS A 82 -4.85 23.39 2.47
C LYS A 82 -3.72 24.32 2.89
N LEU A 83 -3.20 24.18 4.10
CA LEU A 83 -2.04 24.94 4.57
C LEU A 83 -0.78 24.63 3.76
N GLN A 84 -0.60 23.37 3.36
CA GLN A 84 0.49 22.96 2.47
C GLN A 84 0.37 23.64 1.09
N GLU A 85 -0.84 23.76 0.56
CA GLU A 85 -1.07 24.43 -0.74
C GLU A 85 -0.83 25.95 -0.69
N ILE A 86 -1.30 26.64 0.36
CA ILE A 86 -1.31 28.12 0.39
C ILE A 86 -0.12 28.75 1.11
N THR A 87 0.52 28.00 2.02
CA THR A 87 1.65 28.48 2.83
C THR A 87 2.68 27.36 3.03
N PRO A 88 3.25 26.80 1.95
CA PRO A 88 4.19 25.67 2.03
C PRO A 88 5.42 25.97 2.89
N ASP A 89 5.90 27.21 2.90
CA ASP A 89 7.10 27.61 3.63
C ASP A 89 6.86 27.84 5.14
N ASN A 90 5.61 27.82 5.59
CA ASN A 90 5.28 28.06 7.00
C ASN A 90 5.29 26.75 7.80
N ILE A 91 6.49 26.19 7.99
CA ILE A 91 6.70 24.92 8.72
C ILE A 91 6.08 24.95 10.12
N SER A 92 6.06 26.10 10.81
CA SER A 92 5.42 26.22 12.12
C SER A 92 3.89 26.12 12.05
N ALA A 93 3.25 26.67 11.01
CA ALA A 93 1.80 26.51 10.81
C ALA A 93 1.45 25.07 10.42
N LEU A 94 2.25 24.45 9.54
CA LEU A 94 2.10 23.05 9.14
C LEU A 94 2.27 22.10 10.33
N SER A 95 3.31 22.28 11.14
CA SER A 95 3.54 21.48 12.35
C SER A 95 2.38 21.58 13.34
N ARG A 96 1.79 22.77 13.51
CA ARG A 96 0.58 22.93 14.32
C ARG A 96 -0.62 22.20 13.73
N ALA A 97 -0.77 22.18 12.41
CA ALA A 97 -1.85 21.44 11.76
C ALA A 97 -1.68 19.91 11.89
N VAL A 98 -0.43 19.41 11.77
CA VAL A 98 -0.09 18.01 12.06
C VAL A 98 -0.42 17.65 13.51
N ALA A 99 -0.01 18.47 14.48
CA ALA A 99 -0.33 18.24 15.89
C ALA A 99 -1.85 18.25 16.17
N ASN A 100 -2.59 19.17 15.54
CA ASN A 100 -4.05 19.22 15.64
C ASN A 100 -4.72 17.97 15.05
N TYR A 101 -4.18 17.43 13.96
CA TYR A 101 -4.64 16.16 13.39
C TYR A 101 -4.33 15.01 14.34
N GLN A 102 -3.10 14.90 14.84
CA GLN A 102 -2.68 13.85 15.78
C GLN A 102 -3.61 13.82 17.00
N SER A 103 -3.83 14.96 17.66
CA SER A 103 -4.75 15.02 18.80
C SER A 103 -6.18 14.61 18.44
N ALA A 104 -6.66 14.93 17.23
CA ALA A 104 -7.98 14.50 16.78
C ALA A 104 -8.06 12.97 16.60
N VAL A 105 -7.01 12.35 16.06
CA VAL A 105 -6.91 10.89 15.93
C VAL A 105 -6.90 10.22 17.30
N GLU A 106 -6.11 10.71 18.25
CA GLU A 106 -6.02 10.14 19.60
C GLU A 106 -7.37 10.18 20.32
N GLN A 107 -8.10 11.29 20.21
CA GLN A 107 -9.46 11.39 20.74
C GLN A 107 -10.43 10.45 20.03
N TYR A 108 -10.29 10.30 18.71
CA TYR A 108 -11.11 9.38 17.94
C TYR A 108 -10.85 7.91 18.28
N LYS A 109 -9.59 7.53 18.52
CA LYS A 109 -9.20 6.21 19.01
C LYS A 109 -9.94 5.87 20.31
N ILE A 110 -9.93 6.77 21.30
CA ILE A 110 -10.67 6.59 22.57
C ILE A 110 -12.17 6.39 22.30
N ARG A 111 -12.74 7.13 21.35
CA ARG A 111 -14.14 6.94 20.94
C ARG A 111 -14.38 5.57 20.33
N LEU A 112 -13.52 5.09 19.44
CA LEU A 112 -13.64 3.77 18.83
C LEU A 112 -13.56 2.65 19.87
N GLU A 113 -12.68 2.78 20.87
CA GLU A 113 -12.62 1.81 21.97
C GLU A 113 -13.96 1.70 22.73
N SER A 114 -14.71 2.81 22.84
CA SER A 114 -16.04 2.81 23.47
C SER A 114 -17.15 2.15 22.63
N LEU A 115 -16.87 1.78 21.37
CA LEU A 115 -17.80 1.06 20.50
C LEU A 115 -17.70 -0.46 20.64
N ALA A 116 -16.76 -0.96 21.44
CA ALA A 116 -16.63 -2.38 21.74
C ALA A 116 -17.97 -2.93 22.29
N GLY A 117 -18.43 -4.05 21.72
CA GLY A 117 -19.73 -4.65 22.06
C GLY A 117 -20.92 -4.19 21.19
N GLN A 118 -20.72 -3.31 20.21
CA GLN A 118 -21.75 -2.95 19.21
C GLN A 118 -21.63 -3.71 17.88
N SER A 119 -20.99 -4.88 17.88
CA SER A 119 -20.60 -5.64 16.67
C SER A 119 -21.75 -6.03 15.73
N MET A 120 -23.01 -6.03 16.21
CA MET A 120 -24.21 -6.34 15.42
C MET A 120 -24.89 -5.11 14.81
N ASN A 121 -24.36 -3.90 15.00
CA ASN A 121 -24.96 -2.67 14.49
C ASN A 121 -24.53 -2.42 13.01
N PRO A 122 -25.45 -2.41 12.03
CA PRO A 122 -25.09 -2.19 10.63
C PRO A 122 -24.49 -0.79 10.36
N ASN A 123 -24.82 0.20 11.19
CA ASN A 123 -24.20 1.53 11.09
C ASN A 123 -22.73 1.51 11.53
N LEU A 124 -22.37 0.62 12.47
CA LEU A 124 -20.98 0.43 12.85
C LEU A 124 -20.20 -0.19 11.69
N ASP A 125 -20.76 -1.19 11.02
CA ASP A 125 -20.12 -1.82 9.86
C ASP A 125 -19.79 -0.80 8.77
N ARG A 126 -20.77 0.02 8.37
CA ARG A 126 -20.56 1.12 7.42
C ARG A 126 -19.49 2.11 7.89
N LEU A 127 -19.51 2.48 9.18
CA LEU A 127 -18.53 3.38 9.76
C LEU A 127 -17.11 2.78 9.67
N LEU A 128 -16.92 1.49 9.98
CA LEU A 128 -15.62 0.84 9.90
C LEU A 128 -15.06 0.85 8.48
N THR A 129 -15.90 0.64 7.46
CA THR A 129 -15.49 0.80 6.05
C THR A 129 -15.00 2.21 5.77
N GLN A 130 -15.76 3.23 6.18
CA GLN A 130 -15.38 4.63 6.00
C GLN A 130 -14.07 4.97 6.72
N ILE A 131 -13.82 4.41 7.90
CA ILE A 131 -12.55 4.66 8.61
C ILE A 131 -11.37 4.13 7.80
N VAL A 132 -11.45 2.91 7.25
CA VAL A 132 -10.38 2.33 6.42
C VAL A 132 -10.14 3.19 5.17
N GLU A 133 -11.20 3.54 4.44
CA GLU A 133 -11.11 4.40 3.25
C GLU A 133 -10.44 5.75 3.54
N ARG A 134 -10.85 6.42 4.62
CA ARG A 134 -10.31 7.73 4.99
C ARG A 134 -8.88 7.62 5.51
N SER A 135 -8.55 6.55 6.22
CA SER A 135 -7.18 6.31 6.71
C SER A 135 -6.19 6.13 5.57
N LEU A 136 -6.57 5.41 4.51
CA LEU A 136 -5.74 5.30 3.30
C LEU A 136 -5.51 6.67 2.63
N LYS A 137 -6.55 7.50 2.55
CA LYS A 137 -6.44 8.88 2.01
C LYS A 137 -5.56 9.77 2.89
N HIS A 138 -5.63 9.62 4.21
CA HIS A 138 -4.77 10.36 5.14
C HIS A 138 -3.31 9.90 5.02
N GLN A 139 -3.06 8.60 4.87
CA GLN A 139 -1.72 8.08 4.60
C GLN A 139 -1.16 8.63 3.28
N GLN A 140 -1.98 8.73 2.23
CA GLN A 140 -1.55 9.35 0.97
C GLN A 140 -1.16 10.81 1.13
N LEU A 141 -1.90 11.59 1.94
CA LEU A 141 -1.53 12.96 2.28
C LEU A 141 -0.19 12.99 3.02
N PHE A 142 0.02 12.10 3.97
CA PHE A 142 1.28 12.04 4.73
C PHE A 142 2.47 11.67 3.85
N ASN A 143 2.31 10.70 2.94
CA ASN A 143 3.35 10.37 1.97
C ASN A 143 3.71 11.59 1.10
N ALA A 144 2.72 12.34 0.61
CA ALA A 144 2.97 13.55 -0.16
C ALA A 144 3.71 14.63 0.65
N LEU A 145 3.33 14.83 1.92
CA LEU A 145 4.01 15.76 2.82
C LEU A 145 5.45 15.33 3.10
N ARG A 146 5.69 14.03 3.32
CA ARG A 146 7.03 13.48 3.56
C ARG A 146 7.96 13.72 2.38
N ILE A 147 7.47 13.53 1.16
CA ILE A 147 8.22 13.80 -0.07
C ILE A 147 8.57 15.29 -0.17
N GLN A 148 7.58 16.17 0.05
CA GLN A 148 7.78 17.60 -0.07
C GLN A 148 8.73 18.18 1.00
N PHE A 149 8.65 17.65 2.22
CA PHE A 149 9.39 18.16 3.38
C PHE A 149 10.52 17.20 3.80
N SER A 150 11.11 16.47 2.85
CA SER A 150 12.15 15.46 3.11
C SER A 150 13.39 16.00 3.82
N SER A 151 13.63 17.31 3.72
CA SER A 151 14.77 18.01 4.32
C SER A 151 14.44 18.70 5.65
N GLU A 152 13.27 18.45 6.25
CA GLU A 152 12.82 19.07 7.49
C GLU A 152 12.63 18.03 8.62
N PRO A 153 13.71 17.56 9.29
CA PRO A 153 13.66 16.42 10.21
C PRO A 153 12.62 16.56 11.32
N LYS A 154 12.50 17.77 11.91
CA LYS A 154 11.51 18.03 12.98
C LYS A 154 10.07 17.97 12.48
N PHE A 155 9.83 18.37 11.24
CA PHE A 155 8.51 18.26 10.64
C PHE A 155 8.19 16.80 10.35
N LEU A 156 9.15 16.04 9.83
CA LEU A 156 9.02 14.60 9.59
C LEU A 156 8.76 13.82 10.90
N GLU A 157 9.44 14.16 11.98
CA GLU A 157 9.18 13.57 13.31
C GLU A 157 7.74 13.82 13.78
N ASN A 158 7.21 15.05 13.61
CA ASN A 158 5.81 15.35 13.92
C ASN A 158 4.84 14.55 13.02
N LEU A 159 5.20 14.37 11.75
CA LEU A 159 4.42 13.59 10.78
C LEU A 159 4.41 12.10 11.16
N ASP A 160 5.55 11.55 11.57
CA ASP A 160 5.69 10.18 12.08
C ASP A 160 4.80 9.95 13.31
N ASN A 161 4.74 10.92 14.23
CA ASN A 161 3.87 10.85 15.40
C ASN A 161 2.38 10.84 15.02
N ALA A 162 1.97 11.65 14.04
CA ALA A 162 0.61 11.67 13.53
C ALA A 162 0.24 10.37 12.77
N GLU A 163 1.16 9.81 11.99
CA GLU A 163 1.03 8.50 11.34
C GLU A 163 0.91 7.37 12.37
N ASN A 164 1.77 7.37 13.39
CA ASN A 164 1.71 6.39 14.48
C ASN A 164 0.36 6.44 15.21
N ALA A 165 -0.17 7.64 15.49
CA ALA A 165 -1.50 7.78 16.07
C ALA A 165 -2.59 7.20 15.16
N LEU A 166 -2.49 7.39 13.83
CA LEU A 166 -3.43 6.81 12.85
C LEU A 166 -3.37 5.27 12.87
N VAL A 167 -2.16 4.71 12.87
CA VAL A 167 -1.94 3.26 12.92
C VAL A 167 -2.47 2.66 14.23
N GLU A 168 -2.25 3.33 15.36
CA GLU A 168 -2.81 2.92 16.65
C GLU A 168 -4.33 3.01 16.71
N MET A 169 -4.94 3.94 15.97
CA MET A 169 -6.39 4.00 15.83
C MET A 169 -6.91 2.81 15.02
N LEU A 170 -6.25 2.47 13.92
CA LEU A 170 -6.59 1.30 13.11
C LEU A 170 -6.39 -0.03 13.85
N SER A 171 -5.40 -0.13 14.73
CA SER A 171 -5.16 -1.34 15.52
C SER A 171 -6.34 -1.66 16.45
N VAL A 172 -7.04 -0.65 16.96
CA VAL A 172 -8.29 -0.83 17.73
C VAL A 172 -9.36 -1.51 16.89
N ILE A 173 -9.45 -1.19 15.59
CA ILE A 173 -10.44 -1.82 14.70
C ILE A 173 -10.15 -3.31 14.58
N VAL A 174 -8.93 -3.67 14.18
CA VAL A 174 -8.54 -5.08 13.98
C VAL A 174 -8.63 -5.90 15.26
N GLN A 175 -8.27 -5.30 16.40
CA GLN A 175 -8.23 -6.03 17.67
C GLN A 175 -9.59 -6.13 18.38
N ARG A 176 -10.49 -5.15 18.21
CA ARG A 176 -11.67 -5.01 19.08
C ARG A 176 -12.99 -4.84 18.36
N LEU A 177 -12.99 -4.30 17.13
CA LEU A 177 -14.23 -3.92 16.44
C LEU A 177 -14.52 -4.78 15.21
N ASP A 178 -13.51 -5.48 14.69
CA ASP A 178 -13.63 -6.29 13.49
C ASP A 178 -12.92 -7.64 13.62
N THR A 179 -13.17 -8.54 12.65
CA THR A 179 -12.31 -9.73 12.46
C THR A 179 -11.25 -9.41 11.41
N PRO A 180 -10.10 -10.11 11.42
CA PRO A 180 -9.08 -9.87 10.41
C PRO A 180 -9.59 -10.04 8.97
N GLU A 181 -10.50 -10.99 8.73
CA GLU A 181 -11.09 -11.25 7.40
C GLU A 181 -11.98 -10.10 6.94
N LYS A 182 -12.82 -9.56 7.82
CA LYS A 182 -13.66 -8.40 7.49
C LYS A 182 -12.83 -7.14 7.29
N PHE A 183 -11.84 -6.92 8.14
CA PHE A 183 -10.92 -5.80 7.99
C PHE A 183 -10.16 -5.86 6.65
N HIS A 184 -9.72 -7.06 6.25
CA HIS A 184 -9.13 -7.31 4.94
C HIS A 184 -10.09 -6.91 3.81
N GLY A 185 -11.33 -7.40 3.81
CA GLY A 185 -12.30 -7.06 2.76
C GLY A 185 -12.61 -5.56 2.68
N ARG A 186 -12.55 -4.82 3.81
CA ARG A 186 -12.67 -3.35 3.81
C ARG A 186 -11.48 -2.67 3.13
N PHE A 187 -10.26 -3.16 3.36
CA PHE A 187 -9.06 -2.67 2.66
C PHE A 187 -9.16 -2.92 1.15
N GLU A 188 -9.53 -4.13 0.73
CA GLU A 188 -9.71 -4.45 -0.69
C GLU A 188 -10.74 -3.54 -1.36
N SER A 189 -11.87 -3.31 -0.70
CA SER A 189 -12.93 -2.42 -1.19
C SER A 189 -12.43 -0.98 -1.35
N ALA A 190 -11.77 -0.44 -0.32
CA ALA A 190 -11.25 0.92 -0.29
C ALA A 190 -10.14 1.19 -1.34
N ILE A 191 -9.41 0.15 -1.74
CA ILE A 191 -8.37 0.22 -2.76
C ILE A 191 -8.96 -0.02 -4.15
N GLY A 192 -9.95 -0.90 -4.29
CA GLY A 192 -10.63 -1.20 -5.55
C GLY A 192 -11.11 0.05 -6.28
N GLU A 193 -11.65 1.03 -5.54
CA GLU A 193 -12.17 2.29 -6.07
C GLU A 193 -11.09 3.27 -6.58
N GLN A 194 -9.83 3.07 -6.20
CA GLN A 194 -8.75 3.99 -6.55
C GLN A 194 -8.23 3.71 -7.96
N LYS A 195 -8.06 4.78 -8.76
CA LYS A 195 -7.46 4.74 -10.12
C LYS A 195 -5.93 4.84 -10.12
N ASP A 196 -5.29 4.73 -8.96
CA ASP A 196 -3.83 4.84 -8.85
C ASP A 196 -3.18 3.48 -9.13
N VAL A 197 -2.17 3.44 -10.00
CA VAL A 197 -1.47 2.22 -10.41
C VAL A 197 -0.65 1.63 -9.25
N PHE A 198 -0.26 2.46 -8.28
CA PHE A 198 0.55 2.07 -7.12
C PHE A 198 -0.27 1.95 -5.82
N LYS A 199 -1.60 1.90 -5.94
CA LYS A 199 -2.51 1.90 -4.78
C LYS A 199 -2.26 0.73 -3.82
N GLU A 200 -1.96 -0.45 -4.33
CA GLU A 200 -1.68 -1.61 -3.48
C GLU A 200 -0.37 -1.45 -2.71
N LEU A 201 0.68 -0.90 -3.33
CA LEU A 201 1.94 -0.62 -2.64
C LEU A 201 1.75 0.43 -1.54
N LYS A 202 1.01 1.52 -1.84
CA LYS A 202 0.70 2.57 -0.85
C LYS A 202 -0.14 2.04 0.31
N ALA A 203 -1.09 1.15 0.03
CA ALA A 203 -1.86 0.49 1.08
C ALA A 203 -1.04 -0.52 1.87
N ALA A 204 -0.12 -1.24 1.22
CA ALA A 204 0.80 -2.18 1.87
C ALA A 204 1.74 -1.46 2.86
N GLU A 205 2.10 -0.20 2.60
CA GLU A 205 2.84 0.64 3.55
C GLU A 205 2.07 0.82 4.87
N LEU A 206 0.78 1.15 4.79
CA LEU A 206 -0.07 1.29 5.97
C LEU A 206 -0.27 -0.06 6.68
N ALA A 207 -0.46 -1.14 5.91
CA ALA A 207 -0.58 -2.49 6.46
C ALA A 207 0.71 -2.95 7.16
N ASP A 208 1.89 -2.60 6.63
CA ASP A 208 3.19 -2.89 7.25
C ASP A 208 3.34 -2.18 8.60
N ARG A 209 2.96 -0.90 8.68
CA ARG A 209 2.98 -0.16 9.95
C ARG A 209 2.02 -0.78 10.97
N LEU A 210 0.86 -1.22 10.50
CA LEU A 210 -0.16 -1.84 11.34
C LEU A 210 0.29 -3.22 11.83
N GLU A 211 0.93 -4.01 10.97
CA GLU A 211 1.52 -5.31 11.30
C GLU A 211 2.50 -5.18 12.49
N GLU A 212 3.37 -4.16 12.47
CA GLU A 212 4.35 -3.89 13.54
C GLU A 212 3.73 -3.59 14.92
N LYS A 213 2.45 -3.19 14.98
CA LYS A 213 1.73 -2.88 16.22
C LYS A 213 0.87 -4.04 16.72
N LEU A 214 0.73 -5.09 15.93
CA LEU A 214 -0.20 -6.19 16.18
C LEU A 214 0.55 -7.48 16.50
N SER A 215 -0.13 -8.37 17.22
CA SER A 215 0.37 -9.70 17.56
C SER A 215 -0.76 -10.72 17.48
N GLY A 216 -0.41 -12.01 17.55
CA GLY A 216 -1.37 -13.11 17.48
C GLY A 216 -2.20 -13.08 16.19
N ALA A 217 -3.49 -13.44 16.30
CA ALA A 217 -4.38 -13.53 15.13
C ALA A 217 -4.57 -12.20 14.38
N ALA A 218 -4.59 -11.07 15.09
CA ALA A 218 -4.69 -9.75 14.47
C ALA A 218 -3.42 -9.43 13.65
N GLY A 219 -2.24 -9.72 14.19
CA GLY A 219 -0.97 -9.56 13.48
C GLY A 219 -0.89 -10.45 12.25
N SER A 220 -1.19 -11.74 12.38
CA SER A 220 -1.20 -12.69 11.26
C SER A 220 -2.19 -12.29 10.15
N GLY A 221 -3.38 -11.79 10.52
CA GLY A 221 -4.37 -11.37 9.54
C GLY A 221 -3.96 -10.11 8.78
N VAL A 222 -3.33 -9.13 9.44
CA VAL A 222 -2.78 -7.95 8.75
C VAL A 222 -1.55 -8.31 7.90
N ALA A 223 -0.72 -9.26 8.35
CA ALA A 223 0.38 -9.79 7.54
C ALA A 223 -0.14 -10.46 6.24
N ALA A 224 -1.25 -11.21 6.32
CA ALA A 224 -1.90 -11.81 5.16
C ALA A 224 -2.51 -10.76 4.21
N LEU A 225 -3.17 -9.73 4.75
CA LEU A 225 -3.63 -8.57 3.98
C LEU A 225 -2.46 -7.92 3.23
N LYS A 226 -1.34 -7.65 3.92
CA LYS A 226 -0.16 -7.05 3.29
C LYS A 226 0.39 -7.94 2.17
N GLU A 227 0.48 -9.25 2.39
CA GLU A 227 0.90 -10.20 1.36
C GLU A 227 -0.01 -10.10 0.12
N ASP A 228 -1.33 -10.15 0.30
CA ASP A 228 -2.27 -10.12 -0.82
C ASP A 228 -2.19 -8.79 -1.61
N LEU A 229 -1.94 -7.67 -0.93
CA LEU A 229 -1.64 -6.39 -1.58
C LEU A 229 -0.36 -6.45 -2.41
N LEU A 230 0.74 -6.99 -1.87
CA LEU A 230 2.01 -7.09 -2.60
C LEU A 230 1.95 -8.09 -3.76
N VAL A 231 1.20 -9.18 -3.63
CA VAL A 231 0.94 -10.15 -4.71
C VAL A 231 0.16 -9.49 -5.84
N THR A 232 -0.89 -8.75 -5.48
CA THR A 232 -1.70 -7.99 -6.46
C THR A 232 -0.86 -6.93 -7.15
N PHE A 233 -0.05 -6.18 -6.39
CA PHE A 233 0.87 -5.19 -6.94
C PHE A 233 1.89 -5.82 -7.91
N SER A 234 2.47 -6.96 -7.55
CA SER A 234 3.39 -7.71 -8.40
C SER A 234 2.74 -8.09 -9.73
N GLY A 235 1.50 -8.60 -9.69
CA GLY A 235 0.75 -8.92 -10.90
C GLY A 235 0.44 -7.68 -11.74
N ARG A 236 0.10 -6.54 -11.13
CA ARG A 236 -0.06 -5.26 -11.87
C ARG A 236 1.22 -4.87 -12.58
N LEU A 237 2.37 -4.95 -11.92
CA LEU A 237 3.66 -4.68 -12.55
C LEU A 237 3.90 -5.60 -13.75
N GLU A 238 3.65 -6.91 -13.62
CA GLU A 238 3.74 -7.82 -14.76
C GLU A 238 2.80 -7.41 -15.92
N GLY A 239 1.56 -6.99 -15.62
CA GLY A 239 0.61 -6.52 -16.63
C GLY A 239 1.05 -5.24 -17.34
N LEU A 240 1.64 -4.29 -16.61
CA LEU A 240 2.24 -3.08 -17.19
C LEU A 240 3.45 -3.41 -18.05
N GLN A 241 4.29 -4.37 -17.63
CA GLN A 241 5.45 -4.81 -18.41
C GLN A 241 5.02 -5.44 -19.72
N LEU A 242 4.02 -6.32 -19.68
CA LEU A 242 3.44 -6.92 -20.89
C LEU A 242 2.83 -5.86 -21.83
N SER A 243 2.43 -4.71 -21.29
CA SER A 243 1.90 -3.59 -22.06
C SER A 243 2.98 -2.58 -22.50
N ASN A 244 4.25 -2.75 -22.09
CA ASN A 244 5.34 -1.78 -22.23
C ASN A 244 5.03 -0.39 -21.63
N VAL A 245 4.33 -0.34 -20.49
CA VAL A 245 3.91 0.91 -19.82
C VAL A 245 4.54 1.06 -18.42
N ILE A 246 5.61 0.33 -18.11
CA ILE A 246 6.28 0.55 -16.82
C ILE A 246 7.05 1.87 -16.85
N ASP A 247 6.62 2.77 -15.99
CA ASP A 247 7.37 3.97 -15.61
C ASP A 247 7.86 3.82 -14.16
N THR A 248 9.08 3.30 -14.02
CA THR A 248 9.72 3.17 -12.69
C THR A 248 10.16 4.51 -12.11
N GLU A 249 10.26 5.57 -12.91
CA GLU A 249 10.56 6.93 -12.44
C GLU A 249 9.33 7.52 -11.76
N ALA A 250 8.14 7.34 -12.34
CA ALA A 250 6.87 7.69 -11.72
C ALA A 250 6.62 6.94 -10.39
N LEU A 251 7.14 5.70 -10.28
CA LEU A 251 7.09 4.97 -9.02
C LEU A 251 7.92 5.70 -7.96
N GLU A 252 9.15 6.12 -8.26
CA GLU A 252 10.03 6.81 -7.32
C GLU A 252 9.45 8.13 -6.76
N GLU A 253 8.69 8.86 -7.58
CA GLU A 253 8.09 10.15 -7.21
C GLU A 253 6.89 10.05 -6.25
N VAL A 254 6.31 8.85 -6.07
CA VAL A 254 5.11 8.66 -5.23
C VAL A 254 5.37 7.91 -3.92
N LEU A 255 6.64 7.61 -3.62
CA LEU A 255 7.06 6.79 -2.49
C LEU A 255 7.38 7.70 -1.30
N GLY A 256 6.51 7.65 -0.29
CA GLY A 256 6.64 8.42 0.95
C GLY A 256 7.83 7.96 1.78
N ASP A 257 7.61 7.00 2.67
CA ASP A 257 8.66 6.45 3.53
C ASP A 257 9.58 5.54 2.72
N ARG A 258 10.69 6.10 2.23
CA ARG A 258 11.63 5.40 1.34
C ARG A 258 12.24 4.15 1.97
N LEU A 259 12.52 4.15 3.28
CA LEU A 259 13.08 2.97 3.96
C LEU A 259 12.05 1.84 4.01
N ARG A 260 10.81 2.17 4.37
CA ARG A 260 9.72 1.19 4.39
C ARG A 260 9.41 0.66 2.99
N VAL A 261 9.43 1.54 2.00
CA VAL A 261 9.24 1.17 0.60
C VAL A 261 10.36 0.25 0.10
N LEU A 262 11.62 0.48 0.47
CA LEU A 262 12.73 -0.43 0.13
C LEU A 262 12.46 -1.85 0.67
N LYS A 263 12.01 -1.97 1.93
CA LYS A 263 11.60 -3.25 2.53
C LYS A 263 10.46 -3.91 1.74
N LEU A 264 9.43 -3.15 1.37
CA LEU A 264 8.31 -3.68 0.58
C LEU A 264 8.73 -4.08 -0.84
N LEU A 265 9.64 -3.33 -1.48
CA LEU A 265 10.19 -3.69 -2.78
C LEU A 265 11.01 -4.98 -2.72
N ASP A 266 11.74 -5.21 -1.62
CA ASP A 266 12.41 -6.50 -1.40
C ASP A 266 11.40 -7.65 -1.28
N GLU A 267 10.27 -7.45 -0.58
CA GLU A 267 9.17 -8.43 -0.57
C GLU A 267 8.59 -8.67 -1.97
N VAL A 268 8.33 -7.62 -2.76
CA VAL A 268 7.83 -7.72 -4.15
C VAL A 268 8.82 -8.47 -5.06
N ARG A 269 10.12 -8.20 -4.94
CA ARG A 269 11.19 -8.88 -5.71
C ARG A 269 11.26 -10.39 -5.42
N GLU A 270 10.82 -10.80 -4.23
CA GLU A 270 10.70 -12.21 -3.85
C GLU A 270 9.47 -12.90 -4.43
N LEU A 271 8.47 -12.11 -4.84
CA LEU A 271 7.25 -12.60 -5.47
C LEU A 271 7.39 -12.67 -6.99
N VAL A 272 8.04 -11.68 -7.61
CA VAL A 272 8.20 -11.58 -9.06
C VAL A 272 9.07 -12.70 -9.61
N VAL A 273 8.53 -13.42 -10.59
CA VAL A 273 9.22 -14.51 -11.30
C VAL A 273 9.87 -14.02 -12.59
N ASN A 274 9.27 -13.02 -13.26
CA ASN A 274 9.77 -12.45 -14.50
C ASN A 274 11.19 -11.84 -14.32
N PRO A 275 12.22 -12.34 -15.03
CA PRO A 275 13.61 -11.87 -14.87
C PRO A 275 13.81 -10.40 -15.24
N GLU A 276 13.17 -9.92 -16.31
CA GLU A 276 13.27 -8.54 -16.78
C GLU A 276 12.71 -7.57 -15.74
N LEU A 277 11.49 -7.82 -15.26
CA LEU A 277 10.85 -7.03 -14.21
C LEU A 277 11.66 -7.09 -12.90
N LYS A 278 12.20 -8.26 -12.55
CA LYS A 278 13.07 -8.38 -11.38
C LYS A 278 14.34 -7.53 -11.53
N SER A 279 14.88 -7.44 -12.74
CA SER A 279 16.02 -6.56 -13.01
C SER A 279 15.66 -5.08 -12.90
N GLU A 280 14.50 -4.67 -13.41
CA GLU A 280 14.00 -3.29 -13.28
C GLU A 280 13.76 -2.91 -11.81
N LEU A 281 13.18 -3.82 -11.03
CA LEU A 281 12.99 -3.63 -9.59
C LEU A 281 14.32 -3.53 -8.83
N ASN A 282 15.36 -4.25 -9.26
CA ASN A 282 16.71 -4.10 -8.68
C ASN A 282 17.26 -2.69 -8.93
N ILE A 283 17.09 -2.16 -10.14
CA ILE A 283 17.56 -0.81 -10.51
C ILE A 283 16.79 0.25 -9.71
N LEU A 284 15.47 0.12 -9.60
CA LEU A 284 14.66 1.01 -8.77
C LEU A 284 15.10 0.97 -7.31
N ARG A 285 15.26 -0.23 -6.75
CA ARG A 285 15.74 -0.41 -5.37
C ARG A 285 17.09 0.29 -5.15
N GLN A 286 18.03 0.13 -6.09
CA GLN A 286 19.35 0.74 -6.00
C GLN A 286 19.26 2.28 -5.99
N ARG A 287 18.47 2.86 -6.90
CA ARG A 287 18.21 4.32 -6.92
C ARG A 287 17.58 4.84 -5.63
N LEU A 288 16.59 4.11 -5.10
CA LEU A 288 15.98 4.48 -3.81
C LEU A 288 16.98 4.43 -2.67
N LEU A 289 17.83 3.41 -2.62
CA LEU A 289 18.85 3.27 -1.59
C LEU A 289 19.83 4.44 -1.63
N GLU A 290 20.33 4.78 -2.82
CA GLU A 290 21.21 5.94 -3.04
C GLU A 290 20.56 7.24 -2.57
N LYS A 291 19.28 7.49 -2.91
CA LYS A 291 18.56 8.69 -2.44
C LYS A 291 18.37 8.74 -0.92
N VAL A 292 18.20 7.60 -0.27
CA VAL A 292 18.10 7.55 1.19
C VAL A 292 19.44 7.89 1.83
N GLU A 293 20.53 7.32 1.30
CA GLU A 293 21.90 7.60 1.74
C GLU A 293 22.26 9.09 1.58
N GLU A 294 21.82 9.73 0.50
CA GLU A 294 22.07 11.16 0.24
C GLU A 294 21.28 12.11 1.15
N THR A 295 20.05 11.77 1.55
CA THR A 295 19.13 12.73 2.19
C THR A 295 19.17 12.71 3.71
N ASN A 296 19.22 11.53 4.34
CA ASN A 296 19.23 11.38 5.80
C ASN A 296 20.27 10.37 6.29
N GLY A 297 20.87 9.58 5.39
CA GLY A 297 21.71 8.44 5.74
C GLY A 297 20.90 7.30 6.35
N ILE A 298 21.33 6.05 6.11
CA ILE A 298 20.86 4.92 6.92
C ILE A 298 21.79 4.80 8.11
N GLY A 299 21.26 5.00 9.31
CA GLY A 299 22.05 4.96 10.54
C GLY A 299 22.17 3.55 11.12
N ALA A 300 23.03 3.44 12.14
CA ALA A 300 23.13 2.24 12.96
C ALA A 300 21.76 1.81 13.55
N PRO A 301 20.88 2.70 14.04
CA PRO A 301 19.59 2.29 14.60
C PRO A 301 18.70 1.57 13.58
N GLU A 302 18.57 2.10 12.37
CA GLU A 302 17.71 1.54 11.31
C GLU A 302 18.24 0.18 10.83
N ALA A 303 19.56 0.07 10.66
CA ALA A 303 20.22 -1.17 10.29
C ALA A 303 20.08 -2.24 11.40
N ALA A 304 20.34 -1.87 12.66
CA ALA A 304 20.22 -2.79 13.80
C ALA A 304 18.79 -3.29 13.98
N GLN A 305 17.80 -2.40 13.87
CA GLN A 305 16.39 -2.77 13.94
C GLN A 305 16.02 -3.77 12.84
N SER A 306 16.49 -3.53 11.61
CA SER A 306 16.22 -4.42 10.47
C SER A 306 16.88 -5.78 10.63
N ILE A 307 18.11 -5.84 11.16
CA ILE A 307 18.82 -7.08 11.48
C ILE A 307 18.07 -7.86 12.56
N SER A 308 17.59 -7.18 13.62
CA SER A 308 16.82 -7.83 14.69
C SER A 308 15.53 -8.43 14.15
N ALA A 309 14.77 -7.66 13.36
CA ALA A 309 13.53 -8.13 12.74
C ALA A 309 13.76 -9.34 11.81
N ALA A 310 14.81 -9.29 10.98
CA ALA A 310 15.19 -10.40 10.11
C ALA A 310 15.53 -11.67 10.91
N ARG A 311 16.29 -11.51 12.01
CA ARG A 311 16.69 -12.60 12.90
C ARG A 311 15.49 -13.24 13.60
N GLU A 312 14.61 -12.42 14.16
CA GLU A 312 13.38 -12.88 14.84
C GLU A 312 12.47 -13.66 13.88
N LEU A 313 12.23 -13.11 12.69
CA LEU A 313 11.40 -13.77 11.68
C LEU A 313 12.02 -15.07 11.18
N LEU A 314 13.32 -15.10 10.94
CA LEU A 314 14.03 -16.31 10.54
C LEU A 314 13.95 -17.39 11.62
N ALA A 315 14.11 -17.01 12.89
CA ALA A 315 13.96 -17.93 14.02
C ALA A 315 12.53 -18.50 14.11
N GLU A 316 11.51 -17.68 13.86
CA GLU A 316 10.12 -18.16 13.82
C GLU A 316 9.91 -19.16 12.68
N VAL A 317 10.44 -18.88 11.48
CA VAL A 317 10.38 -19.80 10.34
C VAL A 317 11.07 -21.12 10.67
N GLU A 318 12.28 -21.09 11.22
CA GLU A 318 13.01 -22.29 11.61
C GLU A 318 12.27 -23.09 12.68
N GLY A 319 11.64 -22.41 13.65
CA GLY A 319 10.77 -23.02 14.64
C GLY A 319 9.60 -23.77 13.99
N LYS A 320 8.86 -23.14 13.08
CA LYS A 320 7.76 -23.78 12.33
C LYS A 320 8.23 -24.98 11.50
N ILE A 321 9.41 -24.88 10.90
CA ILE A 321 10.01 -26.00 10.14
C ILE A 321 10.36 -27.16 11.08
N ALA A 322 10.90 -26.88 12.26
CA ALA A 322 11.25 -27.90 13.26
C ALA A 322 10.01 -28.57 13.87
N GLU A 323 8.92 -27.82 14.06
CA GLU A 323 7.62 -28.35 14.51
C GLU A 323 6.91 -29.18 13.44
N SER A 324 7.21 -28.93 12.16
CA SER A 324 6.63 -29.68 11.05
C SER A 324 7.15 -31.11 11.03
N GLN A 325 6.25 -32.08 11.18
CA GLN A 325 6.56 -33.52 11.04
C GLN A 325 6.86 -33.95 9.59
N ILE A 326 6.71 -33.03 8.62
CA ILE A 326 6.87 -33.29 7.19
C ILE A 326 8.07 -32.51 6.66
N ALA A 327 8.89 -33.18 5.85
CA ALA A 327 10.00 -32.56 5.15
C ALA A 327 9.51 -31.39 4.27
N VAL A 328 10.02 -30.19 4.57
CA VAL A 328 9.70 -28.98 3.81
C VAL A 328 10.21 -29.05 2.37
N SER A 329 9.51 -28.34 1.48
CA SER A 329 9.85 -28.24 0.05
C SER A 329 11.25 -27.67 -0.19
N SER A 330 11.84 -27.97 -1.36
CA SER A 330 13.12 -27.40 -1.77
C SER A 330 13.07 -25.87 -1.87
N ALA A 331 11.92 -25.32 -2.31
CA ALA A 331 11.70 -23.88 -2.40
C ALA A 331 11.78 -23.20 -1.02
N ILE A 332 11.15 -23.77 0.01
CA ILE A 332 11.24 -23.25 1.38
C ILE A 332 12.68 -23.32 1.90
N ARG A 333 13.40 -24.42 1.64
CA ARG A 333 14.82 -24.53 2.04
C ARG A 333 15.67 -23.46 1.37
N GLN A 334 15.50 -23.23 0.07
CA GLN A 334 16.22 -22.18 -0.65
C GLN A 334 15.92 -20.78 -0.10
N LEU A 335 14.66 -20.52 0.28
CA LEU A 335 14.28 -19.26 0.95
C LEU A 335 15.00 -19.08 2.28
N VAL A 336 15.01 -20.12 3.13
CA VAL A 336 15.69 -20.09 4.43
C VAL A 336 17.20 -19.92 4.28
N GLU A 337 17.85 -20.67 3.39
CA GLU A 337 19.31 -20.56 3.16
C GLU A 337 19.70 -19.17 2.66
N ARG A 338 18.91 -18.58 1.76
CA ARG A 338 19.12 -17.21 1.30
C ARG A 338 18.89 -16.19 2.42
N ALA A 339 17.86 -16.38 3.24
CA ALA A 339 17.61 -15.52 4.39
C ALA A 339 18.80 -15.54 5.38
N LYS A 340 19.33 -16.73 5.69
CA LYS A 340 20.54 -16.91 6.51
C LYS A 340 21.76 -16.22 5.92
N PHE A 341 21.99 -16.44 4.62
CA PHE A 341 23.11 -15.83 3.91
C PHE A 341 23.04 -14.30 3.98
N ASN A 342 21.88 -13.72 3.61
CA ASN A 342 21.69 -12.27 3.64
C ASN A 342 21.79 -11.71 5.07
N LEU A 343 21.23 -12.39 6.09
CA LEU A 343 21.35 -11.96 7.48
C LEU A 343 22.81 -11.94 7.95
N SER A 344 23.58 -12.98 7.61
CA SER A 344 25.00 -13.04 7.92
C SER A 344 25.78 -11.91 7.23
N GLN A 345 25.47 -11.59 5.97
CA GLN A 345 26.09 -10.44 5.29
C GLN A 345 25.68 -9.12 5.93
N ALA A 346 24.44 -8.99 6.38
CA ALA A 346 23.96 -7.79 7.07
C ALA A 346 24.73 -7.55 8.38
N GLU A 347 24.97 -8.60 9.16
CA GLU A 347 25.77 -8.54 10.40
C GLU A 347 27.21 -8.12 10.11
N VAL A 348 27.85 -8.69 9.07
CA VAL A 348 29.21 -8.29 8.66
C VAL A 348 29.25 -6.82 8.26
N PHE A 349 28.34 -6.34 7.42
CA PHE A 349 28.32 -4.93 7.01
C PHE A 349 28.02 -3.99 8.18
N TYR A 350 27.24 -4.43 9.16
CA TYR A 350 26.97 -3.65 10.36
C TYR A 350 28.23 -3.46 11.20
N ASP A 351 29.01 -4.53 11.39
CA ASP A 351 30.29 -4.51 12.10
C ASP A 351 31.35 -3.65 11.37
N GLU A 352 31.24 -3.55 10.04
CA GLU A 352 32.06 -2.66 9.19
C GLU A 352 31.56 -1.20 9.15
N GLU A 353 30.53 -0.86 9.93
CA GLU A 353 29.86 0.45 9.94
C GLU A 353 29.24 0.85 8.58
N ASN A 354 29.06 -0.11 7.67
CA ASN A 354 28.40 0.06 6.38
C ASN A 354 26.88 -0.17 6.54
N TYR A 355 26.23 0.75 7.24
CA TYR A 355 24.83 0.61 7.66
C TYR A 355 23.83 0.55 6.50
N GLY A 356 24.10 1.23 5.38
CA GLY A 356 23.25 1.14 4.19
C GLY A 356 23.24 -0.27 3.59
N SER A 357 24.42 -0.88 3.46
CA SER A 357 24.54 -2.27 2.99
C SER A 357 23.98 -3.26 4.01
N ALA A 358 24.21 -3.02 5.30
CA ALA A 358 23.66 -3.84 6.38
C ALA A 358 22.12 -3.85 6.35
N PHE A 359 21.51 -2.67 6.26
CA PHE A 359 20.06 -2.52 6.12
C PHE A 359 19.55 -3.24 4.88
N GLY A 360 20.16 -3.00 3.72
CA GLY A 360 19.73 -3.62 2.46
C GLY A 360 19.82 -5.15 2.46
N GLN A 361 20.80 -5.74 3.13
CA GLN A 361 20.89 -7.19 3.30
C GLN A 361 19.88 -7.71 4.33
N ALA A 362 19.64 -6.98 5.41
CA ALA A 362 18.66 -7.36 6.43
C ALA A 362 17.21 -7.34 5.90
N THR A 363 16.84 -6.37 5.06
CA THR A 363 15.52 -6.33 4.41
C THR A 363 15.35 -7.47 3.41
N ALA A 364 16.39 -7.78 2.64
CA ALA A 364 16.39 -8.95 1.74
C ALA A 364 16.30 -10.28 2.51
N ALA A 365 16.95 -10.39 3.67
CA ALA A 365 16.81 -11.54 4.57
C ALA A 365 15.37 -11.67 5.08
N SER A 366 14.79 -10.56 5.54
CA SER A 366 13.42 -10.47 6.03
C SER A 366 12.41 -10.89 4.94
N ALA A 367 12.56 -10.38 3.71
CA ALA A 367 11.69 -10.73 2.59
C ALA A 367 11.72 -12.24 2.27
N ALA A 368 12.92 -12.83 2.22
CA ALA A 368 13.07 -14.27 1.99
C ALA A 368 12.47 -15.11 3.14
N ALA A 369 12.73 -14.74 4.40
CA ALA A 369 12.16 -15.40 5.57
C ALA A 369 10.63 -15.27 5.61
N LYS A 370 10.10 -14.08 5.33
CA LYS A 370 8.65 -13.83 5.28
C LYS A 370 7.95 -14.66 4.23
N ASN A 371 8.52 -14.74 3.03
CA ASN A 371 7.98 -15.57 1.96
C ASN A 371 7.93 -17.06 2.38
N ALA A 372 8.95 -17.56 3.07
CA ALA A 372 8.92 -18.90 3.66
C ALA A 372 7.83 -19.04 4.74
N TRP A 373 7.72 -18.07 5.64
CA TRP A 373 6.72 -18.05 6.71
C TRP A 373 5.29 -18.15 6.16
N LEU A 374 4.96 -17.35 5.15
CA LEU A 374 3.62 -17.29 4.57
C LEU A 374 3.22 -18.64 3.92
N GLN A 375 4.17 -19.31 3.27
CA GLN A 375 3.95 -20.65 2.72
C GLN A 375 3.70 -21.71 3.81
N LEU A 376 4.29 -21.53 5.00
CA LEU A 376 4.10 -22.42 6.15
C LEU A 376 2.84 -22.10 6.95
N ALA A 377 2.37 -20.83 6.95
CA ALA A 377 1.26 -20.36 7.77
C ALA A 377 -0.14 -20.64 7.18
N SER A 378 -0.26 -20.91 5.87
CA SER A 378 -1.54 -21.15 5.20
C SER A 378 -2.33 -22.31 5.81
N THR A 379 -3.62 -22.12 6.12
CA THR A 379 -4.51 -23.16 6.69
C THR A 379 -5.49 -23.73 5.66
N ALA A 380 -6.10 -24.90 5.95
CA ALA A 380 -7.06 -25.53 5.06
C ALA A 380 -8.36 -24.70 4.85
N VAL A 381 -8.83 -23.99 5.88
CA VAL A 381 -10.01 -23.11 5.78
C VAL A 381 -9.71 -21.92 4.88
N THR A 382 -8.54 -21.30 5.07
CA THR A 382 -8.06 -20.19 4.24
C THR A 382 -8.01 -20.57 2.76
N ARG A 383 -7.49 -21.78 2.45
CA ARG A 383 -7.35 -22.25 1.06
C ARG A 383 -8.67 -22.45 0.32
N ALA A 384 -9.71 -22.92 1.01
CA ALA A 384 -11.03 -23.11 0.38
C ALA A 384 -11.66 -21.76 0.04
N HIS A 385 -11.61 -20.82 0.99
CA HIS A 385 -12.06 -19.45 0.76
C HIS A 385 -11.29 -18.77 -0.38
N ASP A 386 -9.95 -18.89 -0.38
CA ASP A 386 -9.10 -18.36 -1.45
C ASP A 386 -9.50 -18.91 -2.83
N LEU A 387 -9.75 -20.21 -2.96
CA LEU A 387 -10.16 -20.82 -4.23
C LEU A 387 -11.48 -20.23 -4.75
N ASP A 388 -12.45 -20.01 -3.87
CA ASP A 388 -13.74 -19.41 -4.26
C ASP A 388 -13.57 -17.95 -4.68
N SER A 389 -12.76 -17.17 -3.96
CA SER A 389 -12.39 -15.81 -4.35
C SER A 389 -11.68 -15.76 -5.71
N LEU A 390 -10.78 -16.70 -6.00
CA LEU A 390 -10.09 -16.81 -7.28
C LEU A 390 -11.06 -17.04 -8.44
N LYS A 391 -12.04 -17.94 -8.27
CA LYS A 391 -13.09 -18.19 -9.28
C LYS A 391 -13.95 -16.95 -9.51
N GLN A 392 -14.42 -16.32 -8.44
CA GLN A 392 -15.24 -15.11 -8.54
C GLN A 392 -14.49 -13.99 -9.26
N LYS A 393 -13.21 -13.79 -8.92
CA LYS A 393 -12.37 -12.78 -9.59
C LYS A 393 -12.16 -13.11 -11.07
N TYR A 394 -11.92 -14.37 -11.41
CA TYR A 394 -11.82 -14.81 -12.80
C TYR A 394 -13.10 -14.51 -13.59
N ASP A 395 -14.26 -14.88 -13.05
CA ASP A 395 -15.56 -14.62 -13.71
C ASP A 395 -15.81 -13.12 -13.90
N GLN A 396 -15.46 -12.30 -12.90
CA GLN A 396 -15.53 -10.84 -13.00
C GLN A 396 -14.62 -10.31 -14.13
N LEU A 397 -13.40 -10.81 -14.26
CA LEU A 397 -12.48 -10.37 -15.31
C LEU A 397 -12.97 -10.74 -16.72
N ILE A 398 -13.64 -11.88 -16.87
CA ILE A 398 -14.31 -12.25 -18.13
C ILE A 398 -15.41 -11.23 -18.47
N VAL A 399 -16.25 -10.87 -17.49
CA VAL A 399 -17.29 -9.85 -17.69
C VAL A 399 -16.68 -8.51 -18.08
N VAL A 400 -15.67 -8.03 -17.34
CA VAL A 400 -15.00 -6.76 -17.61
C VAL A 400 -14.32 -6.75 -18.99
N ALA A 401 -13.70 -7.85 -19.41
CA ALA A 401 -13.12 -7.97 -20.75
C ALA A 401 -14.19 -7.90 -21.86
N ASN A 402 -15.33 -8.57 -21.66
CA ASN A 402 -16.43 -8.55 -22.62
C ASN A 402 -17.07 -7.16 -22.72
N ASP A 403 -17.34 -6.50 -21.58
CA ASP A 403 -17.90 -5.14 -21.52
C ASP A 403 -16.97 -4.12 -22.20
N ALA A 404 -15.66 -4.37 -22.16
CA ALA A 404 -14.63 -3.62 -22.87
C ALA A 404 -14.52 -3.92 -24.38
N GLY A 405 -15.29 -4.88 -24.91
CA GLY A 405 -15.18 -5.32 -26.30
C GLY A 405 -13.84 -6.00 -26.62
N LEU A 406 -13.20 -6.61 -25.62
CA LEU A 406 -11.99 -7.41 -25.79
C LEU A 406 -12.41 -8.85 -26.12
N VAL A 407 -12.07 -9.29 -27.33
CA VAL A 407 -12.37 -10.64 -27.85
C VAL A 407 -11.08 -11.31 -28.32
N ALA A 408 -11.10 -12.63 -28.48
CA ALA A 408 -9.90 -13.41 -28.80
C ALA A 408 -9.21 -12.93 -30.10
N GLU A 409 -9.99 -12.45 -31.07
CA GLU A 409 -9.49 -11.95 -32.35
C GLU A 409 -8.70 -10.65 -32.21
N ASN A 410 -9.14 -9.74 -31.33
CA ASN A 410 -8.54 -8.41 -31.16
C ASN A 410 -7.61 -8.30 -29.94
N SER A 411 -7.60 -9.31 -29.08
CA SER A 411 -6.84 -9.37 -27.83
C SER A 411 -6.29 -10.78 -27.55
N PRO A 412 -5.54 -11.42 -28.49
CA PRO A 412 -5.14 -12.83 -28.37
C PRO A 412 -4.29 -13.12 -27.12
N GLU A 413 -3.43 -12.19 -26.70
CA GLU A 413 -2.61 -12.37 -25.49
C GLU A 413 -3.46 -12.37 -24.22
N LEU A 414 -4.49 -11.51 -24.12
CA LEU A 414 -5.44 -11.53 -23.00
C LEU A 414 -6.12 -12.89 -22.87
N PHE A 415 -6.61 -13.45 -23.98
CA PHE A 415 -7.29 -14.75 -23.95
C PHE A 415 -6.34 -15.91 -23.68
N LYS A 416 -5.06 -15.79 -24.04
CA LYS A 416 -4.01 -16.74 -23.61
C LYS A 416 -3.83 -16.69 -22.09
N LEU A 417 -3.75 -15.51 -21.49
CA LEU A 417 -3.64 -15.34 -20.03
C LEU A 417 -4.88 -15.86 -19.30
N LEU A 418 -6.09 -15.55 -19.79
CA LEU A 418 -7.35 -16.07 -19.24
C LEU A 418 -7.41 -17.60 -19.26
N ASN A 419 -7.02 -18.22 -20.38
CA ASN A 419 -6.95 -19.68 -20.49
C ASN A 419 -5.91 -20.28 -19.54
N GLU A 420 -4.78 -19.60 -19.32
CA GLU A 420 -3.78 -20.02 -18.34
C GLU A 420 -4.33 -19.92 -16.91
N ALA A 421 -5.03 -18.84 -16.58
CA ALA A 421 -5.63 -18.63 -15.27
C ALA A 421 -6.67 -19.71 -14.94
N GLU A 422 -7.58 -20.00 -15.88
CA GLU A 422 -8.57 -21.07 -15.73
C GLU A 422 -7.91 -22.43 -15.41
N LYS A 423 -6.89 -22.81 -16.21
CA LYS A 423 -6.15 -24.06 -16.00
C LYS A 423 -5.48 -24.12 -14.62
N LYS A 424 -4.88 -23.01 -14.16
CA LYS A 424 -4.25 -22.96 -12.85
C LYS A 424 -5.27 -22.99 -11.71
N ILE A 425 -6.42 -22.34 -11.84
CA ILE A 425 -7.53 -22.44 -10.87
C ILE A 425 -7.99 -23.90 -10.72
N VAL A 426 -8.18 -24.61 -11.83
CA VAL A 426 -8.51 -26.05 -11.81
C VAL A 426 -7.40 -26.86 -11.14
N SER A 427 -6.14 -26.52 -11.38
CA SER A 427 -5.01 -27.17 -10.71
C SER A 427 -5.01 -26.93 -9.19
N VAL A 428 -5.34 -25.72 -8.72
CA VAL A 428 -5.48 -25.41 -7.29
C VAL A 428 -6.58 -26.26 -6.66
N ALA A 429 -7.75 -26.37 -7.31
CA ALA A 429 -8.84 -27.21 -6.84
C ALA A 429 -8.39 -28.68 -6.66
N ARG A 430 -7.68 -29.24 -7.65
CA ARG A 430 -7.13 -30.61 -7.56
C ARG A 430 -6.10 -30.78 -6.44
N LEU A 431 -5.24 -29.79 -6.20
CA LEU A 431 -4.28 -29.82 -5.10
C LEU A 431 -4.98 -29.81 -3.74
N ILE A 432 -6.08 -29.04 -3.60
CA ILE A 432 -6.90 -29.02 -2.38
C ILE A 432 -7.60 -30.37 -2.18
N GLU A 433 -8.25 -30.90 -3.22
CA GLU A 433 -8.97 -32.18 -3.18
C GLU A 433 -8.05 -33.35 -2.83
N SER A 434 -6.85 -33.39 -3.42
CA SER A 434 -5.84 -34.41 -3.14
C SER A 434 -5.13 -34.24 -1.81
N LYS A 435 -5.45 -33.21 -1.02
CA LYS A 435 -4.79 -32.86 0.24
C LYS A 435 -3.27 -32.76 0.04
N ALA A 436 -2.86 -32.11 -1.05
CA ALA A 436 -1.46 -31.82 -1.30
C ALA A 436 -0.85 -31.01 -0.15
N ARG A 437 0.48 -30.95 -0.12
CA ARG A 437 1.19 -30.25 0.95
C ARG A 437 0.73 -28.79 1.06
N PRO A 438 0.51 -28.27 2.28
CA PRO A 438 0.12 -26.89 2.55
C PRO A 438 0.82 -25.84 1.68
N GLU A 439 2.15 -25.92 1.62
CA GLU A 439 3.00 -24.97 0.91
C GLU A 439 2.79 -25.02 -0.60
N ALA A 440 2.48 -26.20 -1.16
CA ALA A 440 2.22 -26.35 -2.59
C ALA A 440 0.89 -25.71 -2.98
N ILE A 441 -0.13 -25.83 -2.13
CA ILE A 441 -1.43 -25.19 -2.35
C ILE A 441 -1.30 -23.66 -2.21
N ALA A 442 -0.64 -23.20 -1.14
CA ALA A 442 -0.43 -21.78 -0.89
C ALA A 442 0.29 -21.09 -2.06
N ASN A 443 1.38 -21.70 -2.55
CA ASN A 443 2.10 -21.19 -3.71
C ASN A 443 1.25 -21.20 -4.99
N ALA A 444 0.45 -22.25 -5.21
CA ALA A 444 -0.43 -22.31 -6.37
C ALA A 444 -1.52 -21.22 -6.34
N ILE A 445 -2.14 -20.98 -5.18
CA ILE A 445 -3.11 -19.89 -4.96
C ILE A 445 -2.46 -18.54 -5.26
N ARG A 446 -1.28 -18.29 -4.70
CA ARG A 446 -0.54 -17.04 -4.89
C ARG A 446 -0.25 -16.76 -6.37
N ASN A 447 0.22 -17.77 -7.10
CA ASN A 447 0.50 -17.65 -8.53
C ASN A 447 -0.77 -17.33 -9.35
N VAL A 448 -1.93 -17.87 -8.96
CA VAL A 448 -3.19 -17.50 -9.60
C VAL A 448 -3.59 -16.07 -9.24
N LYS A 449 -3.50 -15.65 -7.96
CA LYS A 449 -3.79 -14.26 -7.55
C LYS A 449 -2.98 -13.26 -8.38
N MET A 450 -1.67 -13.50 -8.53
CA MET A 450 -0.78 -12.67 -9.35
C MET A 450 -1.20 -12.64 -10.83
N LEU A 451 -1.52 -13.80 -11.41
CA LEU A 451 -1.96 -13.88 -12.81
C LEU A 451 -3.30 -13.15 -13.04
N LEU A 452 -4.25 -13.25 -12.11
CA LEU A 452 -5.52 -12.51 -12.21
C LEU A 452 -5.30 -10.99 -12.11
N ALA A 453 -4.39 -10.53 -11.24
CA ALA A 453 -4.01 -9.12 -11.16
C ALA A 453 -3.30 -8.63 -12.45
N THR A 454 -2.47 -9.49 -13.06
CA THR A 454 -1.84 -9.25 -14.37
C THR A 454 -2.90 -9.04 -15.46
N ILE A 455 -3.90 -9.93 -15.51
CA ILE A 455 -5.02 -9.86 -16.45
C ILE A 455 -5.83 -8.58 -16.24
N GLU A 456 -6.17 -8.26 -14.98
CA GLU A 456 -6.89 -7.02 -14.63
C GLU A 456 -6.16 -5.79 -15.16
N GLN A 457 -4.85 -5.71 -14.92
CA GLN A 457 -4.06 -4.57 -15.36
C GLN A 457 -3.93 -4.52 -16.89
N TYR A 458 -3.79 -5.66 -17.55
CA TYR A 458 -3.76 -5.74 -19.01
C TYR A 458 -5.06 -5.21 -19.62
N ILE A 459 -6.21 -5.61 -19.08
CA ILE A 459 -7.53 -5.10 -19.51
C ILE A 459 -7.63 -3.59 -19.29
N ALA A 460 -7.20 -3.10 -18.13
CA ALA A 460 -7.22 -1.68 -17.80
C ALA A 460 -6.39 -0.85 -18.79
N THR A 461 -5.18 -1.31 -19.14
CA THR A 461 -4.32 -0.63 -20.12
C THR A 461 -4.93 -0.67 -21.53
N ALA A 462 -5.48 -1.82 -21.95
CA ALA A 462 -6.14 -1.95 -23.25
C ALA A 462 -7.34 -0.99 -23.39
N ASN A 463 -8.11 -0.79 -22.31
CA ASN A 463 -9.23 0.16 -22.28
C ASN A 463 -8.78 1.61 -22.38
N ALA A 464 -7.73 1.97 -21.64
CA ALA A 464 -7.16 3.32 -21.68
C ALA A 464 -6.68 3.68 -23.10
N VAL A 465 -6.04 2.75 -23.81
CA VAL A 465 -5.59 2.95 -25.20
C VAL A 465 -6.76 3.13 -26.17
N ARG A 466 -7.91 2.49 -25.92
CA ARG A 466 -9.11 2.59 -26.77
C ARG A 466 -9.95 3.84 -26.51
N GLY A 467 -9.60 4.66 -25.53
CA GLY A 467 -10.32 5.90 -25.21
C GLY A 467 -11.69 5.70 -24.56
N ASN A 468 -11.97 4.50 -24.03
CA ASN A 468 -13.13 4.26 -23.18
C ASN A 468 -12.71 4.43 -21.70
N PRO A 469 -13.18 5.47 -21.00
CA PRO A 469 -12.79 5.77 -19.62
C PRO A 469 -13.32 4.79 -18.57
#